data_AF-A0A7R8RPL2-F1
#
_entry.id   AF-A0A7R8RPL2-F1
#
_cell.length_a   1.000
_cell.length_b   1.000
_cell.length_c   1.000
_cell.angle_alpha   90.00
_cell.angle_beta   90.00
_cell.angle_gamma   90.00
#
_symmetry.space_group_name_H-M   'P 1'
#
loop_
_entity.id
_entity.type
_entity.pdbx_description
1 polymer ?
#
loop_
_entity_poly.entity_id
_entity_poly.type
_entity_poly.pdbx_seq_one_letter_code
_entity_poly.pdbx_strand_id
1 'polypeptide(L)'
;MGHGWEGVVLKLFRGRDFTFTVTGAEQVTDRFRRVHVTDGGLLAATGGAHPTMWVRLWFEKDGKPHQRAYTLVDPDPEAGTFSLEFALHEGPACDWAKETKAGDTIDATLQGTGFTLPDPAPKRLFVIGDPAALPAINSLLDAIPQTPATIWFESSDEDDRKLPFRLDEAHHTLHHVERREGGAHLVAEVKAALPGLLGDDHSDAYVWVACDTSTTRTLSAYLRKELGLPKDRVNALGYWRP
;
A
#
# COMPACT_ATOMS: atom_id res chain seq x y z
N MET A 1 7.15 -3.71 27.72
CA MET A 1 6.78 -2.51 28.51
C MET A 1 5.69 -1.77 27.74
N GLY A 2 4.66 -1.26 28.42
CA GLY A 2 3.36 -0.97 27.80
C GLY A 2 3.35 0.19 26.81
N HIS A 3 2.91 -0.08 25.58
CA HIS A 3 2.48 0.94 24.62
C HIS A 3 1.36 1.80 25.26
N GLY A 4 1.46 3.13 25.17
CA GLY A 4 0.57 4.10 25.84
C GLY A 4 -0.91 4.01 25.44
N TRP A 5 -1.66 5.11 25.59
CA TRP A 5 -3.12 5.13 25.37
C TRP A 5 -3.55 4.55 24.01
N GLU A 6 -2.76 4.76 22.94
CA GLU A 6 -3.00 4.12 21.64
C GLU A 6 -2.92 2.59 21.70
N GLY A 7 -1.95 2.02 22.42
CA GLY A 7 -1.83 0.57 22.62
C GLY A 7 -2.96 -0.01 23.48
N VAL A 8 -3.47 0.77 24.44
CA VAL A 8 -4.66 0.39 25.22
C VAL A 8 -5.92 0.38 24.34
N VAL A 9 -6.08 1.37 23.46
CA VAL A 9 -7.21 1.42 22.50
C VAL A 9 -7.13 0.25 21.52
N LEU A 10 -5.96 -0.05 20.95
CA LEU A 10 -5.80 -1.21 20.05
C LEU A 10 -6.09 -2.55 20.75
N LYS A 11 -5.66 -2.72 22.01
CA LYS A 11 -5.98 -3.93 22.81
C LYS A 11 -7.47 -4.09 23.09
N LEU A 12 -8.19 -2.98 23.29
CA LEU A 12 -9.65 -2.99 23.42
C LEU A 12 -10.37 -3.45 22.12
N PHE A 13 -9.70 -3.38 20.96
CA PHE A 13 -10.26 -3.73 19.65
C PHE A 13 -9.83 -5.10 19.07
N ARG A 14 -9.35 -6.04 19.89
CA ARG A 14 -9.01 -7.43 19.45
C ARG A 14 -7.93 -7.50 18.35
N GLY A 15 -7.00 -6.54 18.31
CA GLY A 15 -5.81 -6.68 17.46
C GLY A 15 -5.03 -7.94 17.85
N ARG A 16 -4.56 -8.70 16.85
CA ARG A 16 -3.61 -9.79 17.08
C ARG A 16 -2.20 -9.23 16.99
N ASP A 17 -1.46 -9.41 18.07
CA ASP A 17 -0.07 -8.97 18.17
C ASP A 17 0.86 -10.10 17.73
N PHE A 18 1.87 -9.75 16.96
CA PHE A 18 2.90 -10.63 16.43
C PHE A 18 4.27 -9.96 16.61
N THR A 19 5.33 -10.76 16.66
CA THR A 19 6.70 -10.24 16.62
C THR A 19 7.37 -10.82 15.38
N PHE A 20 7.81 -9.93 14.50
CA PHE A 20 8.54 -10.29 13.31
C PHE A 20 10.04 -10.27 13.59
N THR A 21 10.79 -11.17 12.98
CA THR A 21 12.26 -11.22 13.08
C THR A 21 12.85 -10.99 11.72
N VAL A 22 13.74 -10.00 11.62
CA VAL A 22 14.43 -9.67 10.38
C VAL A 22 15.34 -10.81 9.97
N THR A 23 15.22 -11.25 8.73
CA THR A 23 16.07 -12.30 8.13
C THR A 23 17.09 -11.70 7.15
N GLY A 24 16.84 -10.50 6.64
CA GLY A 24 17.75 -9.77 5.77
C GLY A 24 17.13 -8.45 5.27
N ALA A 25 17.89 -7.69 4.50
CA ALA A 25 17.41 -6.48 3.85
C ALA A 25 18.14 -6.23 2.53
N GLU A 26 17.46 -5.56 1.60
CA GLU A 26 17.93 -5.21 0.27
C GLU A 26 17.66 -3.73 0.00
N GLN A 27 18.64 -3.03 -0.55
CA GLN A 27 18.45 -1.68 -1.08
C GLN A 27 17.97 -1.79 -2.53
N VAL A 28 16.68 -1.53 -2.78
CA VAL A 28 16.05 -1.70 -4.11
C VAL A 28 16.41 -0.52 -5.02
N THR A 29 16.31 0.69 -4.48
CA THR A 29 16.76 1.94 -5.09
C THR A 29 17.35 2.83 -4.00
N ASP A 30 17.93 3.99 -4.30
CA ASP A 30 18.50 4.89 -3.27
C ASP A 30 17.46 5.33 -2.24
N ARG A 31 16.19 5.43 -2.65
CA ARG A 31 15.06 5.87 -1.83
C ARG A 31 14.07 4.76 -1.50
N PHE A 32 14.39 3.50 -1.76
CA PHE A 32 13.47 2.39 -1.53
C PHE A 32 14.20 1.15 -0.99
N ARG A 33 13.73 0.63 0.14
CA ARG A 33 14.40 -0.48 0.84
C ARG A 33 13.42 -1.59 1.17
N ARG A 34 13.83 -2.82 0.96
CA ARG A 34 13.08 -4.03 1.31
C ARG A 34 13.71 -4.71 2.53
N VAL A 35 12.88 -5.11 3.49
CA VAL A 35 13.29 -5.85 4.69
C VAL A 35 12.53 -7.17 4.71
N HIS A 36 13.25 -8.28 4.80
CA HIS A 36 12.70 -9.62 4.86
C HIS A 36 12.49 -10.02 6.32
N VAL A 37 11.36 -10.66 6.63
CA VAL A 37 11.03 -11.04 8.00
C VAL A 37 10.38 -12.43 8.07
N THR A 38 10.56 -13.10 9.21
CA THR A 38 9.62 -14.14 9.65
C THR A 38 8.34 -13.49 10.17
N ASP A 39 7.21 -14.15 9.97
CA ASP A 39 5.88 -13.56 10.20
C ASP A 39 5.35 -13.73 11.64
N GLY A 40 6.10 -14.38 12.53
CA GLY A 40 5.68 -14.62 13.91
C GLY A 40 4.40 -15.46 14.04
N GLY A 41 4.06 -16.26 13.01
CA GLY A 41 2.82 -17.04 12.92
C GLY A 41 1.61 -16.27 12.38
N LEU A 42 1.80 -15.06 11.85
CA LEU A 42 0.72 -14.23 11.32
C LEU A 42 -0.08 -14.92 10.23
N LEU A 43 0.58 -15.44 9.20
CA LEU A 43 -0.09 -16.01 8.02
C LEU A 43 -0.86 -17.29 8.40
N ALA A 44 -0.29 -18.11 9.28
CA ALA A 44 -0.98 -19.28 9.82
C ALA A 44 -2.24 -18.87 10.61
N ALA A 45 -2.15 -17.83 11.43
CA ALA A 45 -3.28 -17.35 12.23
C ALA A 45 -4.39 -16.71 11.37
N THR A 46 -4.07 -16.16 10.20
CA THR A 46 -5.03 -15.53 9.28
C THR A 46 -5.55 -16.45 8.19
N GLY A 47 -4.95 -17.63 8.00
CA GLY A 47 -5.27 -18.51 6.88
C GLY A 47 -4.69 -18.02 5.55
N GLY A 48 -3.56 -17.31 5.59
CA GLY A 48 -2.90 -16.70 4.45
C GLY A 48 -3.04 -15.18 4.39
N ALA A 49 -2.70 -14.61 3.24
CA ALA A 49 -2.78 -13.17 2.96
C ALA A 49 -3.79 -12.87 1.86
N HIS A 50 -4.28 -11.63 1.84
CA HIS A 50 -5.10 -11.10 0.74
C HIS A 50 -4.36 -9.95 0.03
N PRO A 51 -4.76 -9.55 -1.18
CA PRO A 51 -4.17 -8.41 -1.86
C PRO A 51 -4.26 -7.16 -0.99
N THR A 52 -3.22 -6.31 -1.05
CA THR A 52 -3.11 -5.06 -0.29
C THR A 52 -3.10 -5.23 1.23
N MET A 53 -2.90 -6.45 1.75
CA MET A 53 -2.87 -6.73 3.19
C MET A 53 -1.73 -5.97 3.87
N TRP A 54 -2.02 -5.39 5.04
CA TRP A 54 -1.07 -4.56 5.76
C TRP A 54 -1.16 -4.78 7.27
N VAL A 55 -0.06 -4.45 7.95
CA VAL A 55 0.15 -4.58 9.40
C VAL A 55 0.61 -3.25 9.98
N ARG A 56 0.33 -3.02 11.27
CA ARG A 56 0.86 -1.88 12.01
C ARG A 56 2.14 -2.30 12.70
N LEU A 57 3.27 -1.75 12.29
CA LEU A 57 4.56 -1.95 12.94
C LEU A 57 4.77 -0.89 14.01
N TRP A 58 5.34 -1.29 15.14
CA TRP A 58 5.62 -0.44 16.29
C TRP A 58 7.12 -0.09 16.36
N PHE A 59 7.44 1.15 16.04
CA PHE A 59 8.79 1.71 16.12
C PHE A 59 8.98 2.47 17.43
N GLU A 60 10.21 2.57 17.91
CA GLU A 60 10.57 3.40 19.06
C GLU A 60 11.36 4.63 18.58
N LYS A 61 11.05 5.80 19.12
CA LYS A 61 11.85 7.02 18.97
C LYS A 61 11.80 7.82 20.25
N ASP A 62 12.96 8.21 20.78
CA ASP A 62 13.08 8.98 22.01
C ASP A 62 12.28 8.38 23.19
N GLY A 63 12.26 7.04 23.29
CA GLY A 63 11.51 6.29 24.31
C GLY A 63 9.99 6.28 24.14
N LYS A 64 9.47 6.71 22.98
CA LYS A 64 8.03 6.73 22.67
C LYS A 64 7.68 5.77 21.54
N PRO A 65 6.55 5.06 21.63
CA PRO A 65 6.08 4.19 20.56
C PRO A 65 5.48 5.01 19.41
N HIS A 66 5.81 4.63 18.18
CA HIS A 66 5.30 5.19 16.94
C HIS A 66 4.83 4.06 16.03
N GLN A 67 3.53 4.00 15.74
CA GLN A 67 3.01 3.00 14.80
C GLN A 67 3.00 3.50 13.35
N ARG A 68 3.34 2.63 12.39
CA ARG A 68 3.14 2.89 10.95
C ARG A 68 2.59 1.63 10.27
N ALA A 69 1.75 1.82 9.27
CA ALA A 69 1.20 0.72 8.48
C ALA A 69 2.14 0.37 7.33
N TYR A 70 2.36 -0.93 7.10
CA TYR A 70 3.13 -1.44 5.97
C TYR A 70 2.43 -2.63 5.34
N THR A 71 2.42 -2.68 4.01
CA THR A 71 1.86 -3.77 3.22
C THR A 71 2.80 -4.98 3.24
N LEU A 72 2.23 -6.18 3.28
CA LEU A 72 2.98 -7.43 3.11
C LEU A 72 3.39 -7.59 1.65
N VAL A 73 4.66 -7.90 1.42
CA VAL A 73 5.23 -8.21 0.11
C VAL A 73 5.63 -9.68 0.08
N ASP A 74 5.20 -10.41 -0.94
CA ASP A 74 5.50 -11.83 -1.14
C ASP A 74 5.28 -12.70 0.11
N PRO A 75 4.06 -12.71 0.68
CA PRO A 75 3.76 -13.59 1.81
C PRO A 75 3.83 -15.06 1.38
N ASP A 76 4.62 -15.84 2.11
CA ASP A 76 4.76 -17.28 1.99
C ASP A 76 4.20 -17.95 3.26
N PRO A 77 2.96 -18.48 3.22
CA PRO A 77 2.34 -19.14 4.36
C PRO A 77 3.02 -20.45 4.79
N GLU A 78 3.72 -21.14 3.88
CA GLU A 78 4.42 -22.38 4.21
C GLU A 78 5.72 -22.10 4.96
N ALA A 79 6.48 -21.09 4.50
CA ALA A 79 7.71 -20.66 5.15
C ALA A 79 7.47 -19.77 6.39
N GLY A 80 6.29 -19.17 6.52
CA GLY A 80 6.00 -18.19 7.57
C GLY A 80 6.84 -16.93 7.40
N THR A 81 6.97 -16.44 6.17
CA THR A 81 7.81 -15.28 5.84
C THR A 81 7.11 -14.31 4.92
N PHE A 82 7.52 -13.05 4.96
CA PHE A 82 7.16 -12.05 3.96
C PHE A 82 8.20 -10.92 3.98
N SER A 83 8.04 -9.92 3.14
CA SER A 83 8.87 -8.72 3.10
C SER A 83 8.05 -7.44 3.36
N LEU A 84 8.74 -6.41 3.83
CA LEU A 84 8.23 -5.07 4.05
C LEU A 84 9.04 -4.11 3.17
N GLU A 85 8.37 -3.16 2.54
CA GLU A 85 9.03 -2.18 1.67
C GLU A 85 8.82 -0.76 2.18
N PHE A 86 9.91 0.00 2.20
CA PHE A 86 10.01 1.31 2.81
C PHE A 86 10.41 2.33 1.75
N ALA A 87 9.46 3.20 1.37
CA ALA A 87 9.77 4.45 0.69
C ALA A 87 10.50 5.38 1.67
N LEU A 88 11.80 5.58 1.46
CA LEU A 88 12.69 6.21 2.43
C LEU A 88 12.45 7.72 2.50
N HIS A 89 12.10 8.18 3.69
CA HIS A 89 11.97 9.58 4.07
C HIS A 89 12.48 9.78 5.51
N GLU A 90 12.35 10.99 6.07
CA GLU A 90 12.71 11.23 7.47
C GLU A 90 11.67 10.61 8.41
N GLY A 91 12.11 9.82 9.39
CA GLY A 91 11.23 9.32 10.45
C GLY A 91 11.61 7.94 10.97
N PRO A 92 11.05 7.55 12.13
CA PRO A 92 11.51 6.39 12.90
C PRO A 92 11.44 5.08 12.14
N ALA A 93 10.46 4.93 11.24
CA ALA A 93 10.31 3.70 10.47
C ALA A 93 11.41 3.54 9.41
N CYS A 94 11.81 4.64 8.76
CA CYS A 94 12.89 4.63 7.77
C CYS A 94 14.26 4.57 8.46
N ASP A 95 14.41 5.21 9.63
CA ASP A 95 15.62 5.11 10.46
C ASP A 95 15.85 3.63 10.86
N TRP A 96 14.82 2.97 11.40
CA TRP A 96 14.86 1.54 11.70
C TRP A 96 15.17 0.69 10.47
N ALA A 97 14.49 0.92 9.34
CA ALA A 97 14.69 0.11 8.14
C ALA A 97 16.12 0.20 7.59
N LYS A 98 16.77 1.38 7.70
CA LYS A 98 18.16 1.59 7.28
C LYS A 98 19.17 0.87 8.17
N GLU A 99 18.90 0.81 9.47
CA GLU A 99 19.86 0.31 10.47
C GLU A 99 19.68 -1.18 10.80
N THR A 100 18.49 -1.73 10.54
CA THR A 100 18.15 -3.08 10.96
C THR A 100 19.00 -4.16 10.29
N LYS A 101 19.23 -5.25 11.03
CA LYS A 101 20.05 -6.40 10.66
C LYS A 101 19.30 -7.69 10.96
N ALA A 102 19.75 -8.77 10.34
CA ALA A 102 19.22 -10.10 10.63
C ALA A 102 19.30 -10.41 12.15
N GLY A 103 18.20 -10.90 12.69
CA GLY A 103 18.01 -11.16 14.13
C GLY A 103 17.31 -10.03 14.90
N ASP A 104 17.24 -8.81 14.37
CA ASP A 104 16.45 -7.74 14.97
C ASP A 104 14.95 -8.09 14.93
N THR A 105 14.20 -7.56 15.89
CA THR A 105 12.76 -7.81 15.98
C THR A 105 11.94 -6.53 15.90
N ILE A 106 10.73 -6.64 15.38
CA ILE A 106 9.74 -5.57 15.41
C ILE A 106 8.36 -6.11 15.77
N ASP A 107 7.69 -5.43 16.70
CA ASP A 107 6.34 -5.76 17.10
C ASP A 107 5.34 -5.25 16.05
N ALA A 108 4.31 -6.05 15.82
CA ALA A 108 3.29 -5.78 14.83
C ALA A 108 1.89 -6.10 15.35
N THR A 109 0.91 -5.30 14.95
CA THR A 109 -0.50 -5.55 15.22
C THR A 109 -1.26 -5.65 13.90
N LEU A 110 -1.99 -6.74 13.73
CA LEU A 110 -2.91 -6.91 12.60
C LEU A 110 -4.31 -6.38 12.99
N GLN A 111 -4.71 -5.25 12.40
CA GLN A 111 -6.03 -4.68 12.61
C GLN A 111 -6.46 -3.81 11.43
N GLY A 112 -7.70 -3.98 10.99
CA GLY A 112 -8.33 -3.08 10.01
C GLY A 112 -7.87 -3.29 8.57
N THR A 113 -7.17 -4.40 8.30
CA THR A 113 -6.89 -4.86 6.94
C THR A 113 -8.02 -5.76 6.44
N GLY A 114 -8.34 -5.65 5.17
CA GLY A 114 -9.38 -6.41 4.51
C GLY A 114 -9.49 -5.99 3.06
N PHE A 115 -9.67 -6.97 2.18
CA PHE A 115 -9.82 -6.73 0.75
C PHE A 115 -10.78 -7.74 0.16
N THR A 116 -11.68 -7.26 -0.68
CA THR A 116 -12.59 -8.08 -1.48
C THR A 116 -12.56 -7.52 -2.88
N LEU A 117 -12.24 -8.36 -3.86
CA LEU A 117 -12.40 -7.98 -5.26
C LEU A 117 -13.88 -7.72 -5.55
N PRO A 118 -14.22 -6.71 -6.36
CA PRO A 118 -15.59 -6.51 -6.78
C PRO A 118 -16.17 -7.75 -7.47
N ASP A 119 -17.45 -8.02 -7.23
CA ASP A 119 -18.24 -9.06 -7.90
C ASP A 119 -19.43 -8.39 -8.62
N PRO A 120 -19.59 -8.56 -9.96
CA PRO A 120 -18.72 -9.28 -10.88
C PRO A 120 -17.31 -8.69 -10.97
N ALA A 121 -16.33 -9.52 -11.35
CA ALA A 121 -14.95 -9.12 -11.55
C ALA A 121 -14.85 -7.92 -12.51
N PRO A 122 -14.00 -6.91 -12.21
CA PRO A 122 -13.88 -5.74 -13.05
C PRO A 122 -13.22 -6.08 -14.39
N LYS A 123 -13.71 -5.46 -15.47
CA LYS A 123 -13.10 -5.52 -16.80
C LYS A 123 -12.00 -4.49 -17.00
N ARG A 124 -11.93 -3.47 -16.13
CA ARG A 124 -10.92 -2.40 -16.15
C ARG A 124 -10.49 -2.05 -14.73
N LEU A 125 -9.17 -1.99 -14.51
CA LEU A 125 -8.58 -1.55 -13.27
C LEU A 125 -7.95 -0.16 -13.47
N PHE A 126 -8.23 0.76 -12.54
CA PHE A 126 -7.59 2.07 -12.50
C PHE A 126 -6.89 2.22 -11.15
N VAL A 127 -5.58 2.40 -11.17
CA VAL A 127 -4.75 2.51 -9.97
C VAL A 127 -4.18 3.90 -9.89
N ILE A 128 -4.32 4.57 -8.74
CA ILE A 128 -3.70 5.85 -8.47
C ILE A 128 -2.89 5.71 -7.18
N GLY A 129 -1.59 5.92 -7.26
CA GLY A 129 -0.70 5.74 -6.12
C GLY A 129 0.63 6.46 -6.23
N ASP A 130 1.46 6.26 -5.21
CA ASP A 130 2.81 6.81 -5.08
C ASP A 130 3.75 5.70 -4.53
N PRO A 131 5.06 5.95 -4.30
CA PRO A 131 6.00 4.93 -3.81
C PRO A 131 5.55 4.19 -2.56
N ALA A 132 4.81 4.82 -1.64
CA ALA A 132 4.33 4.14 -0.44
C ALA A 132 3.27 3.07 -0.75
N ALA A 133 2.59 3.19 -1.90
CA ALA A 133 1.56 2.27 -2.35
C ALA A 133 2.06 1.15 -3.27
N LEU A 134 3.28 1.23 -3.81
CA LEU A 134 3.84 0.23 -4.72
C LEU A 134 3.66 -1.23 -4.24
N PRO A 135 3.93 -1.58 -2.97
CA PRO A 135 3.72 -2.94 -2.46
C PRO A 135 2.28 -3.44 -2.67
N ALA A 136 1.31 -2.57 -2.39
CA ALA A 136 -0.11 -2.89 -2.51
C ALA A 136 -0.53 -2.97 -3.98
N ILE A 137 -0.01 -2.05 -4.82
CA ILE A 137 -0.23 -2.07 -6.28
C ILE A 137 0.24 -3.41 -6.86
N ASN A 138 1.48 -3.82 -6.57
CA ASN A 138 2.02 -5.09 -7.07
C ASN A 138 1.16 -6.28 -6.63
N SER A 139 0.78 -6.36 -5.34
CA SER A 139 -0.10 -7.42 -4.85
C SER A 139 -1.49 -7.42 -5.50
N LEU A 140 -1.98 -6.25 -5.93
CA LEU A 140 -3.27 -6.11 -6.62
C LEU A 140 -3.16 -6.59 -8.07
N LEU A 141 -2.09 -6.23 -8.77
CA LEU A 141 -1.83 -6.68 -10.15
C LEU A 141 -1.66 -8.20 -10.19
N ASP A 142 -0.95 -8.79 -9.23
CA ASP A 142 -0.78 -10.25 -9.11
C ASP A 142 -2.12 -10.98 -8.89
N ALA A 143 -3.10 -10.31 -8.26
CA ALA A 143 -4.40 -10.90 -7.94
C ALA A 143 -5.39 -10.92 -9.13
N ILE A 144 -5.21 -10.00 -10.09
CA ILE A 144 -6.05 -9.88 -11.29
C ILE A 144 -5.20 -9.62 -12.54
N PRO A 145 -4.26 -10.54 -12.87
CA PRO A 145 -3.20 -10.27 -13.85
C PRO A 145 -3.68 -10.13 -15.30
N GLN A 146 -4.93 -10.49 -15.58
CA GLN A 146 -5.53 -10.44 -16.91
C GLN A 146 -6.48 -9.23 -17.08
N THR A 147 -6.72 -8.46 -16.02
CA THR A 147 -7.58 -7.28 -16.07
C THR A 147 -6.76 -6.10 -16.61
N PRO A 148 -7.15 -5.48 -17.75
CA PRO A 148 -6.48 -4.28 -18.23
C PRO A 148 -6.39 -3.20 -17.15
N ALA A 149 -5.18 -2.68 -16.93
CA ALA A 149 -4.91 -1.73 -15.86
C ALA A 149 -4.31 -0.43 -16.40
N THR A 150 -4.83 0.71 -15.95
CA THR A 150 -4.19 2.02 -16.14
C THR A 150 -3.74 2.53 -14.78
N ILE A 151 -2.44 2.76 -14.63
CA ILE A 151 -1.83 3.19 -13.38
C ILE A 151 -1.33 4.63 -13.54
N TRP A 152 -1.80 5.55 -12.70
CA TRP A 152 -1.16 6.86 -12.51
C TRP A 152 -0.32 6.80 -11.24
N PHE A 153 0.99 6.86 -11.41
CA PHE A 153 1.95 6.74 -10.33
C PHE A 153 2.67 8.07 -10.13
N GLU A 154 2.44 8.69 -8.98
CA GLU A 154 3.05 9.96 -8.63
C GLU A 154 4.49 9.77 -8.15
N SER A 155 5.44 10.36 -8.84
CA SER A 155 6.88 10.31 -8.55
C SER A 155 7.37 11.67 -8.05
N SER A 156 8.10 11.68 -6.94
CA SER A 156 8.74 12.89 -6.39
C SER A 156 10.23 12.96 -6.70
N ASP A 157 10.82 11.87 -7.20
CA ASP A 157 12.23 11.75 -7.56
C ASP A 157 12.39 10.86 -8.82
N GLU A 158 13.51 11.00 -9.55
CA GLU A 158 13.85 10.13 -10.69
C GLU A 158 14.03 8.67 -10.26
N ASP A 159 14.44 8.43 -9.02
CA ASP A 159 14.60 7.10 -8.45
C ASP A 159 13.27 6.34 -8.34
N ASP A 160 12.16 7.05 -8.15
CA ASP A 160 10.82 6.47 -8.12
C ASP A 160 10.43 5.84 -9.48
N ARG A 161 11.04 6.30 -10.58
CA ARG A 161 10.81 5.74 -11.92
C ARG A 161 11.51 4.40 -12.16
N LYS A 162 12.42 4.00 -11.26
CA LYS A 162 13.14 2.73 -11.33
C LYS A 162 12.48 1.64 -10.48
N LEU A 163 11.39 1.98 -9.79
CA LEU A 163 10.72 1.06 -8.87
C LEU A 163 10.19 -0.19 -9.60
N PRO A 164 10.32 -1.39 -9.02
CA PRO A 164 10.01 -2.65 -9.69
C PRO A 164 8.51 -2.95 -9.67
N PHE A 165 7.78 -2.47 -10.67
CA PHE A 165 6.39 -2.85 -10.87
C PHE A 165 6.25 -4.27 -11.44
N ARG A 166 5.21 -4.99 -11.02
CA ARG A 166 4.79 -6.28 -11.61
C ARG A 166 3.79 -6.06 -12.75
N LEU A 167 4.22 -5.31 -13.76
CA LEU A 167 3.40 -5.05 -14.94
C LEU A 167 3.43 -6.25 -15.88
N ASP A 168 2.30 -6.50 -16.54
CA ASP A 168 2.23 -7.23 -17.79
C ASP A 168 2.00 -6.19 -18.89
N GLU A 169 2.98 -5.96 -19.76
CA GLU A 169 2.91 -4.93 -20.81
C GLU A 169 1.76 -5.18 -21.82
N ALA A 170 1.22 -6.41 -21.90
CA ALA A 170 0.06 -6.71 -22.74
C ALA A 170 -1.25 -6.18 -22.15
N HIS A 171 -1.30 -5.95 -20.82
CA HIS A 171 -2.53 -5.58 -20.11
C HIS A 171 -2.42 -4.26 -19.35
N HIS A 172 -1.22 -3.83 -18.97
CA HIS A 172 -1.01 -2.75 -18.02
C HIS A 172 -0.30 -1.56 -18.67
N THR A 173 -0.82 -0.36 -18.41
CA THR A 173 -0.24 0.92 -18.83
C THR A 173 0.13 1.73 -17.60
N LEU A 174 1.40 2.13 -17.49
CA LEU A 174 1.92 2.96 -16.41
C LEU A 174 2.16 4.40 -16.89
N HIS A 175 1.53 5.35 -16.21
CA HIS A 175 1.76 6.79 -16.37
C HIS A 175 2.50 7.31 -15.14
N HIS A 176 3.77 7.69 -15.33
CA HIS A 176 4.50 8.45 -14.31
C HIS A 176 4.01 9.90 -14.32
N VAL A 177 3.62 10.39 -13.14
CA VAL A 177 3.16 11.75 -12.94
C VAL A 177 4.09 12.44 -11.95
N GLU A 178 4.69 13.56 -12.33
CA GLU A 178 5.56 14.29 -11.41
C GLU A 178 4.75 14.94 -10.28
N ARG A 179 5.18 14.75 -9.03
CA ARG A 179 4.53 15.41 -7.89
C ARG A 179 4.71 16.92 -7.98
N ARG A 180 3.61 17.62 -8.25
CA ARG A 180 3.56 19.08 -8.33
C ARG A 180 2.37 19.61 -7.55
N GLU A 181 2.55 20.82 -6.99
CA GLU A 181 1.49 21.53 -6.24
C GLU A 181 0.86 20.67 -5.13
N GLY A 182 1.68 19.89 -4.43
CA GLY A 182 1.22 19.04 -3.32
C GLY A 182 0.25 17.93 -3.72
N GLY A 183 0.27 17.48 -4.98
CA GLY A 183 -0.60 16.41 -5.50
C GLY A 183 -1.72 16.91 -6.42
N ALA A 184 -1.90 18.22 -6.57
CA ALA A 184 -2.95 18.77 -7.43
C ALA A 184 -2.74 18.39 -8.91
N HIS A 185 -1.48 18.24 -9.36
CA HIS A 185 -1.20 17.80 -10.72
C HIS A 185 -1.67 16.36 -10.99
N LEU A 186 -1.42 15.42 -10.07
CA LEU A 186 -1.96 14.06 -10.17
C LEU A 186 -3.49 14.06 -10.26
N VAL A 187 -4.15 14.88 -9.43
CA VAL A 187 -5.60 15.02 -9.48
C VAL A 187 -6.06 15.51 -10.86
N ALA A 188 -5.38 16.52 -11.43
CA ALA A 188 -5.74 17.06 -12.73
C ALA A 188 -5.58 16.03 -13.87
N GLU A 189 -4.46 15.29 -13.90
CA GLU A 189 -4.21 14.25 -14.90
C GLU A 189 -5.28 13.15 -14.85
N VAL A 190 -5.61 12.66 -13.65
CA VAL A 190 -6.65 11.64 -13.46
C VAL A 190 -8.02 12.17 -13.88
N LYS A 191 -8.37 13.40 -13.49
CA LYS A 191 -9.65 14.04 -13.88
C LYS A 191 -9.77 14.25 -15.39
N ALA A 192 -8.66 14.50 -16.08
CA ALA A 192 -8.64 14.72 -17.51
C ALA A 192 -8.79 13.40 -18.30
N ALA A 193 -8.13 12.33 -17.86
CA ALA A 193 -8.05 11.08 -18.61
C ALA A 193 -9.13 10.06 -18.25
N LEU A 194 -9.38 9.84 -16.95
CA LEU A 194 -10.22 8.74 -16.46
C LEU A 194 -11.64 8.70 -17.06
N PRO A 195 -12.37 9.82 -17.23
CA PRO A 195 -13.74 9.77 -17.76
C PRO A 195 -13.84 9.12 -19.14
N GLY A 196 -12.83 9.31 -20.00
CA GLY A 196 -12.78 8.70 -21.33
C GLY A 196 -12.43 7.21 -21.32
N LEU A 197 -11.99 6.67 -20.19
CA LEU A 197 -11.52 5.28 -20.04
C LEU A 197 -12.52 4.38 -19.29
N LEU A 198 -13.45 4.95 -18.51
CA LEU A 198 -14.39 4.19 -17.68
C LEU A 198 -15.30 3.24 -18.48
N GLY A 199 -15.59 3.58 -19.74
CA GLY A 199 -16.60 2.95 -20.57
C GLY A 199 -18.04 3.25 -20.12
N ASP A 200 -19.02 2.72 -20.86
CA ASP A 200 -20.44 3.06 -20.64
C ASP A 200 -21.01 2.49 -19.34
N ASP A 201 -20.54 1.31 -18.92
CA ASP A 201 -20.95 0.66 -17.67
C ASP A 201 -19.87 0.84 -16.60
N HIS A 202 -20.15 1.71 -15.61
CA HIS A 202 -19.23 1.99 -14.51
C HIS A 202 -19.03 0.79 -13.57
N SER A 203 -19.90 -0.23 -13.61
CA SER A 203 -19.70 -1.46 -12.84
C SER A 203 -18.56 -2.32 -13.41
N ASP A 204 -18.17 -2.12 -14.67
CA ASP A 204 -17.01 -2.79 -15.27
C ASP A 204 -15.67 -2.23 -14.77
N ALA A 205 -15.66 -1.05 -14.15
CA ALA A 205 -14.45 -0.39 -13.66
C ALA A 205 -14.23 -0.67 -12.16
N TYR A 206 -12.98 -0.85 -11.76
CA TYR A 206 -12.56 -0.79 -10.36
C TYR A 206 -11.46 0.25 -10.20
N VAL A 207 -11.66 1.21 -9.32
CA VAL A 207 -10.69 2.28 -9.05
C VAL A 207 -10.10 2.11 -7.66
N TRP A 208 -8.79 1.97 -7.60
CA TRP A 208 -8.02 1.81 -6.37
C TRP A 208 -7.09 3.02 -6.18
N VAL A 209 -7.22 3.72 -5.05
CA VAL A 209 -6.50 4.97 -4.75
C VAL A 209 -5.77 4.87 -3.42
N ALA A 210 -4.45 5.01 -3.44
CA ALA A 210 -3.65 5.12 -2.23
C ALA A 210 -2.48 6.10 -2.43
N CYS A 211 -2.67 7.32 -1.97
CA CYS A 211 -1.65 8.37 -1.97
C CYS A 211 -1.60 9.02 -0.57
N ASP A 212 -1.15 10.26 -0.50
CA ASP A 212 -1.39 11.11 0.67
C ASP A 212 -2.90 11.32 0.94
N THR A 213 -3.24 11.61 2.19
CA THR A 213 -4.64 11.76 2.63
C THR A 213 -5.42 12.87 1.90
N SER A 214 -4.76 13.94 1.46
CA SER A 214 -5.42 15.08 0.81
C SER A 214 -5.78 14.76 -0.63
N THR A 215 -4.84 14.18 -1.38
CA THR A 215 -5.00 13.71 -2.75
C THR A 215 -6.03 12.59 -2.81
N THR A 216 -5.91 11.59 -1.94
CA THR A 216 -6.84 10.46 -1.86
C THR A 216 -8.27 10.93 -1.59
N ARG A 217 -8.47 11.86 -0.64
CA ARG A 217 -9.80 12.40 -0.34
C ARG A 217 -10.40 13.13 -1.54
N THR A 218 -9.60 13.92 -2.24
CA THR A 218 -10.04 14.70 -3.41
C THR A 218 -10.49 13.78 -4.54
N LEU A 219 -9.66 12.80 -4.91
CA LEU A 219 -10.00 11.81 -5.93
C LEU A 219 -11.20 10.96 -5.52
N SER A 220 -11.26 10.51 -4.27
CA SER A 220 -12.37 9.70 -3.78
C SER A 220 -13.72 10.44 -3.82
N ALA A 221 -13.72 11.74 -3.51
CA ALA A 221 -14.89 12.59 -3.65
C ALA A 221 -15.30 12.76 -5.12
N TYR A 222 -14.35 13.03 -6.01
CA TYR A 222 -14.57 13.14 -7.44
C TYR A 222 -15.19 11.87 -8.04
N LEU A 223 -14.56 10.70 -7.79
CA LEU A 223 -15.01 9.40 -8.30
C LEU A 223 -16.45 9.08 -7.92
N ARG A 224 -16.83 9.34 -6.66
CA ARG A 224 -18.16 8.98 -6.15
C ARG A 224 -19.23 10.02 -6.44
N LYS A 225 -18.91 11.32 -6.39
CA LYS A 225 -19.90 12.40 -6.48
C LYS A 225 -20.04 12.97 -7.89
N GLU A 226 -18.93 13.09 -8.61
CA GLU A 226 -18.93 13.70 -9.95
C GLU A 226 -19.02 12.61 -11.03
N LEU A 227 -18.27 11.52 -10.90
CA LEU A 227 -18.32 10.39 -11.85
C LEU A 227 -19.34 9.32 -11.48
N GLY A 228 -19.93 9.37 -10.29
CA GLY A 228 -21.01 8.47 -9.89
C GLY A 228 -20.62 6.99 -9.86
N LEU A 229 -19.35 6.65 -9.61
CA LEU A 229 -18.95 5.25 -9.51
C LEU A 229 -19.64 4.57 -8.31
N PRO A 230 -20.10 3.31 -8.46
CA PRO A 230 -20.63 2.53 -7.34
C PRO A 230 -19.60 2.42 -6.20
N LYS A 231 -20.10 2.34 -4.96
CA LYS A 231 -19.23 2.34 -3.77
C LYS A 231 -18.28 1.15 -3.74
N ASP A 232 -18.75 -0.02 -4.14
CA ASP A 232 -18.00 -1.28 -4.27
C ASP A 232 -16.97 -1.24 -5.40
N ARG A 233 -17.05 -0.25 -6.29
CA ARG A 233 -16.12 -0.04 -7.41
C ARG A 233 -15.01 0.99 -7.09
N VAL A 234 -15.00 1.56 -5.89
CA VAL A 234 -13.99 2.53 -5.45
C VAL A 234 -13.40 2.16 -4.10
N ASN A 235 -12.13 1.76 -4.10
CA ASN A 235 -11.31 1.62 -2.90
C ASN A 235 -10.36 2.82 -2.78
N ALA A 236 -10.40 3.53 -1.66
CA ALA A 236 -9.57 4.72 -1.46
C ALA A 236 -9.11 4.80 0.00
N LEU A 237 -7.80 4.78 0.23
CA LEU A 237 -7.20 4.84 1.56
C LEU A 237 -5.96 5.76 1.54
N GLY A 238 -5.96 6.80 2.36
CA GLY A 238 -4.80 7.70 2.46
C GLY A 238 -3.70 7.03 3.28
N TYR A 239 -2.54 6.78 2.66
CA TYR A 239 -1.44 6.02 3.25
C TYR A 239 -0.58 6.87 4.18
N TRP A 240 -0.39 8.14 3.84
CA TRP A 240 0.43 9.07 4.62
C TRP A 240 -0.19 10.46 4.66
N ARG A 241 0.32 11.29 5.57
CA ARG A 241 -0.06 12.70 5.68
C ARG A 241 1.16 13.55 5.32
N PRO A 242 1.03 14.54 4.43
CA PRO A 242 2.10 15.47 4.12
C PRO A 242 2.36 16.42 5.28
#